data_AF-A0A956T101-F1
#
_entry.id   AF-A0A956T101-F1
#
_cell.length_a   1.000
_cell.length_b   1.000
_cell.length_c   1.000
_cell.angle_alpha   90.00
_cell.angle_beta   90.00
_cell.angle_gamma   90.00
#
_symmetry.space_group_name_H-M   'P 1'
#
loop_
_entity.id
_entity.type
_entity.pdbx_description
1 polymer ?
#
loop_
_entity_poly.entity_id
_entity_poly.type
_entity_poly.pdbx_seq_one_letter_code
_entity_poly.pdbx_strand_id
1 'polypeptide(L)' 'MKSLNLYIQSALESIGDCSRELQEARLDIVDQENAELDPPISSMSLDRVLAHCQKAQRELQTMARKVR' A
#
# COMPACT_ATOMS: atom_id res chain seq x y z
N MET A 1 -17.20 14.68 15.71
CA MET A 1 -16.60 13.38 15.32
C MET A 1 -16.78 13.01 13.84
N LYS A 2 -17.84 13.48 13.14
CA LYS A 2 -18.01 13.21 11.69
C LYS A 2 -16.79 13.60 10.82
N SER A 3 -16.10 14.70 11.15
CA SER A 3 -14.89 15.14 10.42
C SER A 3 -13.73 14.15 10.54
N LEU A 4 -13.42 13.64 11.74
CA LEU A 4 -12.33 12.68 11.93
C LEU A 4 -12.58 11.36 11.21
N ASN A 5 -13.82 10.85 11.22
CA ASN A 5 -14.15 9.64 10.47
C ASN A 5 -13.96 9.84 8.96
N LEU A 6 -14.35 11.00 8.39
CA LEU A 6 -14.12 11.31 6.98
C LEU A 6 -12.62 11.33 6.62
N TYR A 7 -11.77 11.93 7.47
CA TYR A 7 -10.31 11.90 7.25
C TYR A 7 -9.75 10.48 7.28
N ILE A 8 -10.24 9.62 8.18
CA ILE A 8 -9.80 8.23 8.23
C ILE A 8 -10.24 7.45 6.98
N GLN A 9 -11.47 7.68 6.48
CA GLN A 9 -11.92 7.05 5.22
C GLN A 9 -11.09 7.51 4.03
N SER A 10 -10.81 8.81 3.92
CA SER A 10 -9.94 9.33 2.86
C SER A 10 -8.52 8.75 2.94
N ALA A 11 -7.94 8.63 4.14
CA ALA A 11 -6.63 8.00 4.31
C ALA A 11 -6.64 6.50 3.93
N LEU A 12 -7.74 5.79 4.23
CA LEU A 12 -7.93 4.40 3.83
C LEU A 12 -8.04 4.21 2.31
N GLU A 13 -8.67 5.16 1.61
CA GLU A 13 -8.73 5.19 0.16
C GLU A 13 -7.35 5.44 -0.44
N SER A 14 -6.66 6.50 0.00
CA SER A 14 -5.33 6.84 -0.52
C SER A 14 -4.29 5.72 -0.31
N ILE A 15 -4.30 5.04 0.85
CA ILE A 15 -3.38 3.91 1.08
C ILE A 15 -3.78 2.67 0.29
N GLY A 16 -5.08 2.48 0.01
CA GLY A 16 -5.58 1.43 -0.86
C GLY A 16 -5.09 1.62 -2.30
N ASP A 17 -5.21 2.83 -2.82
CA ASP A 17 -4.73 3.18 -4.16
C ASP A 17 -3.21 3.04 -4.27
N CYS A 18 -2.45 3.56 -3.30
CA CYS A 18 -1.01 3.39 -3.25
C CYS A 18 -0.58 1.91 -3.20
N SER A 19 -1.28 1.08 -2.42
CA SER A 19 -0.99 -0.37 -2.36
C SER A 19 -1.23 -1.07 -3.70
N ARG A 20 -2.27 -0.66 -4.45
CA ARG A 20 -2.59 -1.19 -5.77
C ARG A 20 -1.51 -0.82 -6.79
N GLU A 21 -1.15 0.46 -6.85
CA GLU A 21 -0.09 0.94 -7.77
C GLU A 21 1.26 0.27 -7.49
N LEU A 22 1.61 0.07 -6.21
CA LEU A 22 2.82 -0.67 -5.82
C LEU A 22 2.77 -2.15 -6.21
N GLN A 23 1.59 -2.79 -6.17
CA GLN A 23 1.41 -4.17 -6.63
C GLN A 23 1.57 -4.28 -8.15
N GLU A 24 1.04 -3.33 -8.91
CA GLU A 24 1.21 -3.28 -10.36
C GLU A 24 2.69 -3.08 -10.73
N ALA A 25 3.36 -2.09 -10.13
CA ALA A 25 4.79 -1.86 -10.33
C ALA A 25 5.63 -3.10 -9.94
N ARG A 26 5.21 -3.84 -8.92
CA ARG A 26 5.89 -5.08 -8.52
C ARG A 26 5.82 -6.15 -9.59
N LEU A 27 4.70 -6.28 -10.33
CA LEU A 27 4.59 -7.24 -11.42
C LEU A 27 5.60 -6.90 -12.53
N ASP A 28 5.67 -5.64 -12.93
CA ASP A 28 6.61 -5.18 -13.96
C ASP A 28 8.08 -5.41 -13.55
N ILE A 29 8.40 -5.20 -12.27
CA ILE A 29 9.74 -5.43 -11.72
C ILE A 29 10.07 -6.92 -11.67
N VAL A 30 9.13 -7.78 -11.26
CA VAL A 30 9.33 -9.23 -11.28
C VAL A 30 9.58 -9.73 -12.70
N ASP A 31 8.84 -9.20 -13.68
CA ASP A 31 9.04 -9.54 -15.09
C ASP A 31 10.43 -9.09 -15.59
N GLN A 32 10.90 -7.92 -15.18
CA GLN A 32 12.27 -7.46 -15.46
C GLN A 32 13.34 -8.34 -14.81
N GLU A 33 13.18 -8.70 -13.53
CA GLU A 33 14.10 -9.59 -12.81
C GLU A 33 14.16 -10.98 -13.47
N ASN A 34 13.01 -11.54 -13.87
CA ASN A 34 12.92 -12.82 -14.56
C ASN A 34 13.57 -12.79 -15.95
N ALA A 35 13.56 -11.63 -16.61
CA ALA A 35 14.25 -11.40 -17.87
C ALA A 35 15.75 -11.08 -17.69
N GLU A 36 16.28 -11.20 -16.47
CA GLU A 36 17.66 -10.85 -16.10
C GLU A 36 18.05 -9.40 -16.45
N LEU A 37 17.06 -8.50 -16.49
CA LEU A 37 17.28 -7.07 -16.58
C LEU A 37 17.69 -6.52 -15.21
N ASP A 38 18.27 -5.31 -15.19
CA ASP A 38 18.63 -4.60 -13.95
C ASP A 38 17.56 -3.54 -13.62
N PRO A 39 16.49 -3.91 -12.90
CA PRO A 39 15.43 -2.98 -12.58
C PRO A 39 15.90 -1.90 -11.59
N PRO A 40 15.29 -0.70 -11.59
CA PRO A 40 15.67 0.39 -10.70
C PRO A 40 15.41 0.09 -9.21
N ILE A 41 14.61 -0.93 -8.90
CA ILE A 41 14.29 -1.39 -7.55
C ILE A 41 14.03 -2.90 -7.59
N SER A 42 14.34 -3.63 -6.52
CA SER A 42 14.04 -5.06 -6.43
C SER A 42 12.58 -5.32 -6.03
N SER A 43 12.00 -6.41 -6.53
CA SER A 43 10.66 -6.90 -6.16
C SER A 43 10.53 -7.11 -4.64
N MET A 44 11.59 -7.64 -4.01
CA MET A 44 11.69 -7.81 -2.56
C MET A 44 11.61 -6.49 -1.78
N SER A 45 12.08 -5.37 -2.35
CA SER A 45 11.94 -4.06 -1.72
C SER A 45 10.51 -3.55 -1.80
N LEU A 46 9.84 -3.76 -2.94
CA LEU A 46 8.41 -3.47 -3.08
C LEU A 46 7.55 -4.32 -2.14
N ASP A 47 7.88 -5.60 -1.95
CA ASP A 47 7.19 -6.47 -0.97
C ASP A 47 7.22 -5.90 0.45
N ARG A 48 8.37 -5.34 0.87
CA ARG A 48 8.49 -4.70 2.18
C ARG A 48 7.62 -3.45 2.28
N VAL A 49 7.59 -2.61 1.25
CA VAL A 49 6.74 -1.41 1.23
C VAL A 49 5.25 -1.81 1.26
N LEU A 50 4.84 -2.81 0.48
CA LEU A 50 3.48 -3.34 0.51
C LEU A 50 3.08 -3.86 1.89
N ALA A 51 3.97 -4.57 2.58
CA ALA A 51 3.74 -5.02 3.95
C ALA A 51 3.55 -3.83 4.92
N HIS A 52 4.28 -2.74 4.73
CA HIS A 52 4.07 -1.50 5.51
C HIS A 52 2.71 -0.86 5.20
N CYS A 53 2.30 -0.78 3.94
CA CYS A 53 0.98 -0.26 3.56
C CYS A 53 -0.15 -1.09 4.19
N GLN A 54 -0.05 -2.43 4.15
CA GLN A 54 -1.01 -3.32 4.79
C GLN A 54 -1.09 -3.11 6.31
N LYS A 55 0.06 -2.90 6.97
CA LYS A 55 0.10 -2.60 8.40
C LYS A 55 -0.63 -1.28 8.71
N ALA A 56 -0.29 -0.21 8.00
CA ALA A 56 -0.91 1.10 8.19
C ALA A 56 -2.42 1.07 7.88
N GLN A 57 -2.85 0.32 6.86
CA GLN A 57 -4.28 0.13 6.56
C GLN A 57 -5.01 -0.56 7.71
N ARG A 58 -4.44 -1.61 8.32
CA ARG A 58 -5.02 -2.27 9.51
C ARG A 58 -5.14 -1.33 10.71
N GLU A 59 -4.13 -0.48 10.92
CA GLU A 59 -4.14 0.52 11.99
C GLU A 59 -5.24 1.58 11.75
N LEU A 60 -5.37 2.10 10.53
CA LEU A 60 -6.42 3.04 10.15
C LEU A 60 -7.82 2.42 10.27
N GLN A 61 -8.01 1.17 9.85
CA GLN A 61 -9.28 0.45 10.05
C GLN A 61 -9.62 0.28 11.53
N THR A 62 -8.61 0.01 12.36
CA THR A 62 -8.78 -0.08 13.82
C THR A 62 -9.20 1.26 14.42
N MET A 63 -8.60 2.36 13.94
CA MET A 63 -9.00 3.71 14.33
C MET A 63 -10.43 4.01 13.88
N ALA A 64 -10.79 3.76 12.63
CA ALA A 64 -12.13 4.00 12.07
C ALA A 64 -13.24 3.36 12.93
N ARG A 65 -13.01 2.13 13.42
CA ARG A 65 -13.95 1.42 14.32
C ARG A 65 -14.16 2.11 15.66
N LYS A 66 -13.15 2.82 16.18
CA LYS A 66 -13.20 3.54 17.46
C LYS A 66 -13.86 4.91 17.36
N VAL A 67 -13.91 5.50 16.17
CA VAL A 67 -14.49 6.84 15.94
C VAL A 67 -15.90 6.79 15.30
N ARG A 68 -16.47 5.58 15.19
CA ARG A 68 -17.79 5.36 14.60
C ARG A 68 -18.93 5.76 15.53
#